data_AF-A0A7V1U7W7-F1
#
_entry.id   AF-A0A7V1U7W7-F1
#
_cell.length_a   1.000
_cell.length_b   1.000
_cell.length_c   1.000
_cell.angle_alpha   90.00
_cell.angle_beta   90.00
_cell.angle_gamma   90.00
#
_symmetry.space_group_name_H-M   'P 1'
#
loop_
_entity.id
_entity.type
_entity.pdbx_description
1 polymer ?
#
loop_
_entity_poly.entity_id
_entity_poly.type
_entity_poly.pdbx_seq_one_letter_code
_entity_poly.pdbx_strand_id
1 'polypeptide(L)'
;CIEENRILRRICPGSFEENDGLFVAVTDEDMDYLEPFLKGCAECGIPTQVLSPAEALALEPNLNPAVKAAVRVPDATMDAMRMPLRFFATAKHHGARILPFTEVLDLLVHDRVVSGALVRDHVTGAEREIHADVTVNATGPWSEKIARMAGVDVPIRPSPGVLLALRGRLCNMVLNRLHRSGDGDIIVPQRGLSVVGTSSWTVDDPDDLGVPEDHVRKMYEEGAKLVPAVAHAEQRAAWSAARPLIGSRGEAETGRELSRTFKTFDHATSDGVEGFVTITGGKGTTLRGMAELCANVVCGKLGIEAECRTRETVLLPHTAYYA
;
A
#
# COMPACT_ATOMS: atom_id res chain seq x y z
N CYS A 1 2.94 -8.25 8.84
CA CYS A 1 3.56 -7.77 7.58
C CYS A 1 4.48 -8.81 6.94
N ILE A 2 5.54 -9.27 7.63
CA ILE A 2 6.49 -10.25 7.04
C ILE A 2 5.83 -11.57 6.63
N GLU A 3 4.89 -12.07 7.45
CA GLU A 3 4.11 -13.26 7.13
C GLU A 3 3.29 -13.09 5.83
N GLU A 4 2.49 -12.02 5.74
CA GLU A 4 1.72 -11.71 4.53
C GLU A 4 2.61 -11.49 3.30
N ASN A 5 3.78 -10.88 3.48
CA ASN A 5 4.75 -10.72 2.39
C ASN A 5 5.22 -12.08 1.85
N ARG A 6 5.54 -13.05 2.72
CA ARG A 6 5.88 -14.43 2.31
C ARG A 6 4.72 -15.14 1.63
N ILE A 7 3.50 -14.94 2.13
CA ILE A 7 2.28 -15.50 1.52
C ILE A 7 2.10 -14.92 0.11
N LEU A 8 2.16 -13.59 -0.04
CA LEU A 8 1.97 -12.91 -1.33
C LEU A 8 3.01 -13.34 -2.38
N ARG A 9 4.29 -13.45 -2.00
CA ARG A 9 5.34 -13.97 -2.92
C ARG A 9 5.00 -15.36 -3.45
N ARG A 10 4.44 -16.23 -2.59
CA ARG A 10 4.01 -17.59 -2.96
C ARG A 10 2.74 -17.60 -3.84
N ILE A 11 1.70 -16.86 -3.46
CA ILE A 11 0.40 -16.92 -4.14
C ILE A 11 0.33 -16.05 -5.39
N CYS A 12 1.24 -15.09 -5.56
CA CYS A 12 1.32 -14.18 -6.70
C CYS A 12 2.64 -14.35 -7.49
N PRO A 13 2.92 -15.54 -8.08
CA PRO A 13 4.20 -15.78 -8.74
C PRO A 13 4.42 -14.82 -9.91
N GLY A 14 5.60 -14.20 -9.97
CA GLY A 14 5.97 -13.22 -11.01
C GLY A 14 5.44 -11.79 -10.76
N SER A 15 4.87 -11.52 -9.57
CA SER A 15 4.53 -10.16 -9.12
C SER A 15 5.60 -9.53 -8.22
N PHE A 16 6.64 -10.29 -7.85
CA PHE A 16 7.74 -9.82 -7.02
C PHE A 16 9.07 -10.03 -7.73
N GLU A 17 9.98 -9.10 -7.52
CA GLU A 17 11.40 -9.28 -7.76
C GLU A 17 12.07 -9.55 -6.41
N GLU A 18 12.66 -10.73 -6.26
CA GLU A 18 13.28 -11.21 -5.02
C GLU A 18 14.67 -10.63 -4.85
N ASN A 19 14.75 -9.34 -4.49
CA ASN A 19 15.99 -8.59 -4.44
C ASN A 19 16.48 -8.23 -3.04
N ASP A 20 15.82 -8.74 -1.98
CA ASP A 20 16.09 -8.38 -0.59
C ASP A 20 16.10 -6.85 -0.36
N GLY A 21 16.45 -6.44 0.86
CA GLY A 21 16.62 -5.03 1.19
C GLY A 21 17.85 -4.79 2.05
N LEU A 22 18.42 -3.60 1.93
CA LEU A 22 19.45 -3.07 2.80
C LEU A 22 18.92 -1.84 3.54
N PHE A 23 19.01 -1.87 4.87
CA PHE A 23 18.89 -0.67 5.70
C PHE A 23 20.30 -0.11 5.95
N VAL A 24 20.58 1.07 5.43
CA VAL A 24 21.93 1.62 5.29
C VAL A 24 22.14 2.77 6.26
N ALA A 25 23.18 2.68 7.08
CA ALA A 25 23.65 3.77 7.92
C ALA A 25 24.75 4.55 7.20
N VAL A 26 24.54 5.84 6.99
CA VAL A 26 25.50 6.75 6.34
C VAL A 26 26.06 7.76 7.35
N THR A 27 25.26 8.19 8.32
CA THR A 27 25.67 9.12 9.39
C THR A 27 25.86 8.41 10.73
N ASP A 28 26.50 9.09 11.69
CA ASP A 28 26.58 8.59 13.07
C ASP A 28 25.18 8.49 13.72
N GLU A 29 24.27 9.41 13.39
CA GLU A 29 22.87 9.33 13.83
C GLU A 29 22.15 8.07 13.29
N ASP A 30 22.43 7.66 12.04
CA ASP A 30 21.88 6.41 11.51
C ASP A 30 22.43 5.19 12.28
N MET A 31 23.70 5.25 12.72
CA MET A 31 24.32 4.19 13.53
C MET A 31 23.69 4.09 14.92
N ASP A 32 23.29 5.20 15.54
CA ASP A 32 22.57 5.20 16.82
C ASP A 32 21.22 4.44 16.73
N TYR A 33 20.66 4.31 15.53
CA TYR A 33 19.41 3.57 15.29
C TYR A 33 19.62 2.06 15.01
N LEU A 34 20.85 1.59 14.83
CA LEU A 34 21.15 0.20 14.48
C LEU A 34 20.65 -0.79 15.54
N GLU A 35 21.01 -0.59 16.81
CA GLU A 35 20.58 -1.48 17.90
C GLU A 35 19.06 -1.53 18.07
N PRO A 36 18.34 -0.37 18.15
CA PRO A 36 16.88 -0.36 18.13
C PRO A 36 16.27 -1.11 16.95
N PHE A 37 16.83 -0.94 15.75
CA PHE A 37 16.34 -1.60 14.53
C PHE A 37 16.50 -3.13 14.59
N LEU A 38 17.68 -3.62 15.00
CA LEU A 38 17.95 -5.05 15.13
C LEU A 38 17.04 -5.70 16.19
N LYS A 39 16.85 -5.04 17.32
CA LYS A 39 15.92 -5.49 18.37
C LYS A 39 14.49 -5.61 17.83
N GLY A 40 14.00 -4.58 17.14
CA GLY A 40 12.66 -4.59 16.54
C GLY A 40 12.49 -5.70 15.50
N CYS A 41 13.52 -5.97 14.69
CA CYS A 41 13.51 -7.08 13.74
C CYS A 41 13.44 -8.44 14.45
N ALA A 42 14.22 -8.64 15.50
CA ALA A 42 14.22 -9.88 16.28
C ALA A 42 12.86 -10.14 16.95
N GLU A 43 12.27 -9.12 17.57
CA GLU A 43 10.92 -9.19 18.16
C GLU A 43 9.84 -9.56 17.12
N CYS A 44 10.02 -9.15 15.88
CA CYS A 44 9.12 -9.45 14.76
C CYS A 44 9.46 -10.76 14.01
N GLY A 45 10.51 -11.49 14.40
CA GLY A 45 10.98 -12.69 13.70
C GLY A 45 11.50 -12.42 12.28
N ILE A 46 12.02 -11.21 12.03
CA ILE A 46 12.62 -10.82 10.75
C ILE A 46 14.12 -11.17 10.81
N PRO A 47 14.61 -12.07 9.93
CA PRO A 47 16.03 -12.40 9.90
C PRO A 47 16.82 -11.19 9.40
N THR A 48 17.93 -10.90 10.07
CA THR A 48 18.83 -9.80 9.76
C THR A 48 20.27 -10.29 9.58
N GLN A 49 21.02 -9.63 8.73
CA GLN A 49 22.47 -9.81 8.62
C GLN A 49 23.12 -8.42 8.61
N VAL A 50 23.91 -8.11 9.64
CA VAL A 50 24.72 -6.88 9.67
C VAL A 50 25.92 -7.07 8.74
N LEU A 51 26.13 -6.08 7.88
CA LEU A 51 27.18 -6.04 6.88
C LEU A 51 28.14 -4.89 7.17
N SER A 52 29.43 -5.14 6.99
CA SER A 52 30.45 -4.11 6.94
C SER A 52 30.27 -3.21 5.71
N PRO A 53 30.84 -2.00 5.70
CA PRO A 53 30.86 -1.12 4.53
C PRO A 53 31.35 -1.81 3.24
N ALA A 54 32.42 -2.61 3.35
CA ALA A 54 32.99 -3.32 2.21
C ALA A 54 32.03 -4.38 1.64
N GLU A 55 31.33 -5.13 2.50
CA GLU A 55 30.32 -6.10 2.08
C GLU A 55 29.11 -5.42 1.44
N ALA A 56 28.65 -4.31 2.02
CA ALA A 56 27.53 -3.54 1.48
C ALA A 56 27.84 -2.97 0.08
N LEU A 57 29.03 -2.37 -0.10
CA LEU A 57 29.49 -1.85 -1.39
C LEU A 57 29.77 -2.95 -2.42
N ALA A 58 30.15 -4.15 -1.97
CA ALA A 58 30.28 -5.30 -2.87
C ALA A 58 28.92 -5.77 -3.42
N LEU A 59 27.85 -5.68 -2.62
CA LEU A 59 26.48 -5.99 -3.06
C LEU A 59 25.89 -4.86 -3.92
N GLU A 60 26.09 -3.61 -3.50
CA GLU A 60 25.53 -2.42 -4.14
C GLU A 60 26.63 -1.38 -4.42
N PRO A 61 27.35 -1.49 -5.56
CA PRO A 61 28.50 -0.62 -5.86
C PRO A 61 28.17 0.88 -5.99
N ASN A 62 26.91 1.22 -6.26
CA ASN A 62 26.45 2.61 -6.36
C ASN A 62 26.05 3.21 -5.00
N LEU A 63 26.07 2.41 -3.92
CA LEU A 63 25.76 2.88 -2.59
C LEU A 63 26.73 4.00 -2.17
N ASN A 64 26.27 4.91 -1.32
CA ASN A 64 27.11 5.97 -0.79
C ASN A 64 28.38 5.40 -0.13
N PRO A 65 29.59 5.77 -0.60
CA PRO A 65 30.84 5.24 -0.06
C PRO A 65 31.11 5.65 1.40
N ALA A 66 30.37 6.63 1.92
CA ALA A 66 30.38 7.00 3.33
C ALA A 66 29.59 6.04 4.24
N VAL A 67 29.03 4.95 3.69
CA VAL A 67 28.33 3.92 4.46
C VAL A 67 29.17 3.43 5.65
N LYS A 68 28.55 3.41 6.83
CA LYS A 68 29.15 2.97 8.10
C LYS A 68 28.78 1.53 8.44
N ALA A 69 27.55 1.13 8.10
CA ALA A 69 27.05 -0.23 8.19
C ALA A 69 25.81 -0.41 7.30
N ALA A 70 25.46 -1.65 6.99
CA ALA A 70 24.15 -1.97 6.42
C ALA A 70 23.55 -3.20 7.11
N VAL A 71 22.22 -3.30 7.13
CA VAL A 71 21.50 -4.48 7.61
C VAL A 71 20.69 -5.05 6.47
N ARG A 72 21.02 -6.27 6.05
CA ARG A 72 20.23 -7.01 5.06
C ARG A 72 19.00 -7.63 5.71
N VAL A 73 17.86 -7.49 5.03
CA VAL A 73 16.56 -8.07 5.41
C VAL A 73 15.90 -8.73 4.20
N PRO A 74 14.96 -9.69 4.41
CA PRO A 74 14.26 -10.37 3.33
C PRO A 74 13.15 -9.48 2.72
N ASP A 75 13.53 -8.39 2.05
CA ASP A 75 12.60 -7.52 1.33
C ASP A 75 12.42 -7.96 -0.13
N ALA A 76 11.54 -7.28 -0.87
CA ALA A 76 11.35 -7.48 -2.30
C ALA A 76 10.68 -6.26 -2.95
N THR A 77 10.92 -6.10 -4.24
CA THR A 77 10.15 -5.17 -5.05
C THR A 77 8.86 -5.83 -5.52
N MET A 78 7.73 -5.15 -5.34
CA MET A 78 6.42 -5.59 -5.82
C MET A 78 6.01 -4.83 -7.08
N ASP A 79 5.53 -5.55 -8.10
CA ASP A 79 4.89 -4.96 -9.26
C ASP A 79 3.46 -4.53 -8.90
N ALA A 80 3.32 -3.23 -8.59
CA ALA A 80 2.07 -2.60 -8.17
C ALA A 80 0.93 -2.68 -9.19
N MET A 81 1.23 -2.96 -10.47
CA MET A 81 0.21 -3.09 -11.51
C MET A 81 -0.19 -4.55 -11.74
N ARG A 82 0.79 -5.45 -11.78
CA ARG A 82 0.52 -6.87 -12.02
C ARG A 82 -0.15 -7.53 -10.83
N MET A 83 0.22 -7.17 -9.61
CA MET A 83 -0.28 -7.84 -8.41
C MET A 83 -1.82 -7.73 -8.28
N PRO A 84 -2.45 -6.53 -8.35
CA PRO A 84 -3.91 -6.42 -8.26
C PRO A 84 -4.64 -7.18 -9.38
N LEU A 85 -4.11 -7.15 -10.60
CA LEU A 85 -4.70 -7.86 -11.74
C LEU A 85 -4.78 -9.38 -11.54
N ARG A 86 -3.91 -9.99 -10.71
CA ARG A 86 -4.03 -11.42 -10.38
C ARG A 86 -5.25 -11.71 -9.52
N PHE A 87 -5.56 -10.83 -8.56
CA PHE A 87 -6.77 -10.94 -7.75
C PHE A 87 -8.01 -10.79 -8.62
N PHE A 88 -8.03 -9.79 -9.50
CA PHE A 88 -9.14 -9.58 -10.43
C PHE A 88 -9.31 -10.74 -11.41
N ALA A 89 -8.24 -11.25 -12.01
CA ALA A 89 -8.29 -12.42 -12.89
C ALA A 89 -8.87 -13.65 -12.19
N THR A 90 -8.40 -13.92 -10.97
CA THR A 90 -8.85 -15.07 -10.18
C THR A 90 -10.31 -14.92 -9.75
N ALA A 91 -10.71 -13.73 -9.30
CA ALA A 91 -12.11 -13.45 -8.95
C ALA A 91 -13.04 -13.61 -10.17
N LYS A 92 -12.66 -13.04 -11.33
CA LYS A 92 -13.40 -13.18 -12.59
C LYS A 92 -13.55 -14.65 -13.01
N HIS A 93 -12.48 -15.43 -12.88
CA HIS A 93 -12.51 -16.87 -13.16
C HIS A 93 -13.48 -17.63 -12.25
N HIS A 94 -13.65 -17.19 -11.01
CA HIS A 94 -14.64 -17.73 -10.07
C HIS A 94 -16.04 -17.10 -10.20
N GLY A 95 -16.31 -16.35 -11.28
CA GLY A 95 -17.63 -15.81 -11.62
C GLY A 95 -17.89 -14.38 -11.13
N ALA A 96 -16.89 -13.69 -10.56
CA ALA A 96 -17.06 -12.29 -10.19
C ALA A 96 -17.25 -11.39 -11.42
N ARG A 97 -18.18 -10.44 -11.33
CA ARG A 97 -18.36 -9.39 -12.33
C ARG A 97 -17.55 -8.16 -11.90
N ILE A 98 -16.68 -7.69 -12.79
CA ILE A 98 -15.82 -6.52 -12.56
C ILE A 98 -16.19 -5.46 -13.57
N LEU A 99 -16.57 -4.28 -13.08
CA LEU A 99 -17.08 -3.17 -13.87
C LEU A 99 -16.14 -1.96 -13.70
N PRO A 100 -15.02 -1.90 -14.43
CA PRO A 100 -14.16 -0.71 -14.41
C PRO A 100 -14.91 0.50 -14.97
N PHE A 101 -14.45 1.72 -14.63
CA PHE A 101 -15.09 2.97 -15.05
C PHE A 101 -16.58 3.09 -14.64
N THR A 102 -16.99 2.38 -13.59
CA THR A 102 -18.33 2.45 -13.00
C THR A 102 -18.23 3.10 -11.62
N GLU A 103 -18.66 4.34 -11.51
CA GLU A 103 -18.60 5.14 -10.28
C GLU A 103 -19.86 4.89 -9.44
N VAL A 104 -19.68 4.78 -8.12
CA VAL A 104 -20.80 4.80 -7.15
C VAL A 104 -21.20 6.25 -6.92
N LEU A 105 -22.43 6.60 -7.29
CA LEU A 105 -23.01 7.92 -7.09
C LEU A 105 -23.66 8.07 -5.71
N ASP A 106 -24.35 7.01 -5.27
CA ASP A 106 -25.02 6.96 -3.96
C ASP A 106 -25.24 5.49 -3.52
N LEU A 107 -25.53 5.28 -2.23
CA LEU A 107 -25.92 3.99 -1.69
C LEU A 107 -27.45 3.86 -1.63
N LEU A 108 -27.97 2.66 -1.89
CA LEU A 108 -29.41 2.39 -1.80
C LEU A 108 -29.76 2.04 -0.34
N VAL A 109 -30.26 3.03 0.40
CA VAL A 109 -30.51 2.91 1.86
C VAL A 109 -31.99 3.05 2.19
N HIS A 110 -32.56 2.08 2.89
CA HIS A 110 -33.92 2.12 3.42
C HIS A 110 -33.95 1.58 4.84
N ASP A 111 -34.59 2.28 5.77
CA ASP A 111 -34.68 1.88 7.19
C ASP A 111 -33.34 1.44 7.82
N ARG A 112 -32.27 2.18 7.50
CA ARG A 112 -30.88 1.89 7.92
C ARG A 112 -30.33 0.56 7.41
N VAL A 113 -30.85 0.05 6.30
CA VAL A 113 -30.34 -1.12 5.59
C VAL A 113 -29.78 -0.67 4.24
N VAL A 114 -28.50 -0.95 3.98
CA VAL A 114 -27.89 -0.76 2.66
C VAL A 114 -28.17 -1.99 1.82
N SER A 115 -28.76 -1.79 0.64
CA SER A 115 -29.22 -2.87 -0.26
C SER A 115 -28.58 -2.83 -1.65
N GLY A 116 -27.58 -1.97 -1.84
CA GLY A 116 -26.91 -1.77 -3.14
C GLY A 116 -26.37 -0.36 -3.34
N ALA A 117 -26.15 0.00 -4.60
CA ALA A 117 -25.65 1.31 -5.00
C ALA A 117 -26.27 1.79 -6.31
N LEU A 118 -26.48 3.11 -6.41
CA LEU A 118 -26.68 3.79 -7.69
C LEU A 118 -25.30 4.02 -8.32
N VAL A 119 -25.12 3.60 -9.56
CA VAL A 119 -23.84 3.72 -10.26
C VAL A 119 -23.96 4.41 -11.61
N ARG A 120 -22.88 5.07 -12.04
CA ARG A 120 -22.73 5.63 -13.38
C ARG A 120 -21.59 4.94 -14.13
N ASP A 121 -21.90 4.43 -15.32
CA ASP A 121 -20.91 3.94 -16.27
C ASP A 121 -20.36 5.12 -17.07
N HIS A 122 -19.07 5.43 -16.91
CA HIS A 122 -18.40 6.54 -17.60
C HIS A 122 -18.12 6.28 -19.08
N VAL A 123 -18.24 5.03 -19.55
CA VAL A 123 -18.13 4.70 -20.99
C VAL A 123 -19.41 5.01 -21.73
N THR A 124 -20.57 4.69 -21.12
CA THR A 124 -21.88 4.84 -21.76
C THR A 124 -22.65 6.08 -21.31
N GLY A 125 -22.28 6.66 -20.17
CA GLY A 125 -23.03 7.72 -19.49
C GLY A 125 -24.29 7.22 -18.75
N ALA A 126 -24.58 5.92 -18.81
CA ALA A 126 -25.80 5.36 -18.23
C ALA A 126 -25.69 5.21 -16.71
N GLU A 127 -26.79 5.56 -16.03
CA GLU A 127 -26.98 5.29 -14.61
C GLU A 127 -27.86 4.06 -14.41
N ARG A 128 -27.56 3.27 -13.38
CA ARG A 128 -28.36 2.11 -13.00
C ARG A 128 -28.16 1.77 -11.53
N GLU A 129 -29.13 1.07 -10.97
CA GLU A 129 -29.01 0.47 -9.64
C GLU A 129 -28.37 -0.91 -9.73
N ILE A 130 -27.53 -1.23 -8.75
CA ILE A 130 -27.01 -2.58 -8.51
C ILE A 130 -27.40 -2.96 -7.09
N HIS A 131 -28.22 -4.00 -6.95
CA HIS A 131 -28.64 -4.53 -5.65
C HIS A 131 -27.70 -5.63 -5.16
N ALA A 132 -27.52 -5.72 -3.85
CA ALA A 132 -26.69 -6.72 -3.18
C ALA A 132 -27.20 -6.99 -1.75
N ASP A 133 -27.04 -8.24 -1.28
CA ASP A 133 -27.37 -8.61 0.11
C ASP A 133 -26.41 -7.94 1.13
N VAL A 134 -25.15 -7.74 0.74
CA VAL A 134 -24.13 -7.02 1.53
C VAL A 134 -23.30 -6.15 0.59
N THR A 135 -23.12 -4.89 0.98
CA THR A 135 -22.28 -3.92 0.29
C THR A 135 -20.99 -3.66 1.08
N VAL A 136 -19.84 -3.84 0.44
CA VAL A 136 -18.52 -3.59 1.04
C VAL A 136 -17.90 -2.32 0.47
N ASN A 137 -17.64 -1.34 1.34
CA ASN A 137 -16.85 -0.16 1.02
C ASN A 137 -15.35 -0.46 1.21
N ALA A 138 -14.66 -0.69 0.10
CA ALA A 138 -13.20 -0.90 0.04
C ALA A 138 -12.49 0.22 -0.75
N THR A 139 -13.00 1.46 -0.66
CA THR A 139 -12.59 2.59 -1.51
C THR A 139 -11.37 3.37 -0.99
N GLY A 140 -10.60 2.81 -0.04
CA GLY A 140 -9.33 3.38 0.39
C GLY A 140 -9.46 4.83 0.90
N PRO A 141 -8.73 5.81 0.35
CA PRO A 141 -8.83 7.21 0.78
C PRO A 141 -10.22 7.82 0.66
N TRP A 142 -11.07 7.27 -0.23
CA TRP A 142 -12.46 7.71 -0.42
C TRP A 142 -13.45 7.03 0.54
N SER A 143 -12.99 6.18 1.46
CA SER A 143 -13.89 5.40 2.34
C SER A 143 -14.84 6.27 3.16
N GLU A 144 -14.40 7.42 3.67
CA GLU A 144 -15.28 8.36 4.40
C GLU A 144 -16.40 8.91 3.51
N LYS A 145 -16.07 9.30 2.27
CA LYS A 145 -17.04 9.84 1.29
C LYS A 145 -18.15 8.84 1.00
N ILE A 146 -17.80 7.57 0.78
CA ILE A 146 -18.78 6.50 0.54
C ILE A 146 -19.56 6.14 1.80
N ALA A 147 -18.90 6.10 2.96
CA ALA A 147 -19.55 5.79 4.23
C ALA A 147 -20.65 6.81 4.59
N ARG A 148 -20.40 8.10 4.31
CA ARG A 148 -21.37 9.17 4.53
C ARG A 148 -22.66 9.03 3.71
N MET A 149 -22.62 8.37 2.55
CA MET A 149 -23.83 8.05 1.76
C MET A 149 -24.79 7.13 2.53
N ALA A 150 -24.26 6.29 3.44
CA ALA A 150 -25.05 5.46 4.35
C ALA A 150 -25.37 6.14 5.70
N GLY A 151 -25.03 7.43 5.86
CA GLY A 151 -25.23 8.17 7.11
C GLY A 151 -24.31 7.72 8.26
N VAL A 152 -23.18 7.09 7.95
CA VAL A 152 -22.17 6.67 8.93
C VAL A 152 -20.85 7.40 8.70
N ASP A 153 -20.06 7.57 9.76
CA ASP A 153 -18.76 8.24 9.71
C ASP A 153 -17.62 7.22 9.81
N VAL A 154 -16.64 7.33 8.92
CA VAL A 154 -15.41 6.55 8.97
C VAL A 154 -14.26 7.55 8.94
N PRO A 155 -13.50 7.72 10.03
CA PRO A 155 -12.55 8.82 10.15
C PRO A 155 -11.29 8.55 9.33
N ILE A 156 -11.26 9.06 8.09
CA ILE A 156 -10.14 8.93 7.17
C ILE A 156 -9.47 10.28 7.01
N ARG A 157 -8.14 10.29 7.12
CA ARG A 157 -7.32 11.43 6.74
C ARG A 157 -6.45 11.06 5.55
N PRO A 158 -6.83 11.47 4.32
CA PRO A 158 -6.00 11.24 3.15
C PRO A 158 -4.61 11.87 3.34
N SER A 159 -3.57 11.07 3.13
CA SER A 159 -2.19 11.57 3.15
C SER A 159 -1.46 11.24 1.86
N PRO A 160 -1.42 12.18 0.91
CA PRO A 160 -0.65 12.04 -0.30
C PRO A 160 0.85 11.92 -0.02
N GLY A 161 1.56 11.27 -0.93
CA GLY A 161 3.02 11.26 -0.96
C GLY A 161 3.53 11.17 -2.38
N VAL A 162 4.61 11.91 -2.67
CA VAL A 162 5.28 11.89 -3.97
C VAL A 162 6.23 10.71 -4.06
N LEU A 163 6.20 10.06 -5.22
CA LEU A 163 7.17 9.08 -5.69
C LEU A 163 7.84 9.63 -6.94
N LEU A 164 9.15 9.43 -7.05
CA LEU A 164 9.98 9.89 -8.16
C LEU A 164 10.61 8.70 -8.87
N ALA A 165 10.24 8.45 -10.12
CA ALA A 165 10.91 7.47 -10.96
C ALA A 165 12.04 8.12 -11.75
N LEU A 166 13.22 7.53 -11.62
CA LEU A 166 14.45 7.92 -12.30
C LEU A 166 14.79 6.89 -13.37
N ARG A 167 15.36 7.35 -14.49
CA ARG A 167 15.89 6.45 -15.52
C ARG A 167 17.16 5.77 -15.04
N GLY A 168 17.25 4.47 -15.32
CA GLY A 168 18.37 3.65 -14.90
C GLY A 168 18.07 2.91 -13.60
N ARG A 169 18.65 1.72 -13.49
CA ARG A 169 18.58 0.91 -12.28
C ARG A 169 19.80 1.25 -11.41
N LEU A 170 19.61 2.18 -10.48
CA LEU A 170 20.67 2.74 -9.64
C LEU A 170 21.09 1.79 -8.51
N CYS A 171 20.22 0.85 -8.13
CA CYS A 171 20.49 -0.20 -7.16
C CYS A 171 19.83 -1.51 -7.61
N ASN A 172 20.26 -2.67 -7.09
CA ASN A 172 19.62 -3.95 -7.38
C ASN A 172 18.70 -4.43 -6.25
N MET A 173 19.05 -4.15 -5.01
CA MET A 173 18.29 -4.39 -3.78
C MET A 173 17.40 -3.19 -3.44
N VAL A 174 16.40 -3.39 -2.59
CA VAL A 174 15.64 -2.28 -2.00
C VAL A 174 16.51 -1.56 -0.97
N LEU A 175 16.78 -0.28 -1.15
CA LEU A 175 17.59 0.50 -0.22
C LEU A 175 16.69 1.33 0.68
N ASN A 176 16.90 1.24 1.99
CA ASN A 176 16.27 2.08 3.00
C ASN A 176 17.36 2.77 3.81
N ARG A 177 17.12 3.98 4.29
CA ARG A 177 18.00 4.59 5.29
C ARG A 177 17.75 3.94 6.66
N LEU A 178 18.82 3.66 7.41
CA LEU A 178 18.74 3.07 8.75
C LEU A 178 18.41 4.16 9.78
N HIS A 179 17.17 4.62 9.76
CA HIS A 179 16.69 5.61 10.72
C HIS A 179 15.18 5.46 10.96
N ARG A 180 14.63 6.27 11.87
CA ARG A 180 13.17 6.41 11.97
C ARG A 180 12.63 6.95 10.65
N SER A 181 11.44 6.48 10.26
CA SER A 181 10.85 6.77 8.94
C SER A 181 10.94 8.26 8.55
N GLY A 182 11.64 8.53 7.46
CA GLY A 182 11.93 9.84 6.87
C GLY A 182 11.21 10.05 5.52
N ASP A 183 11.32 11.24 4.94
CA ASP A 183 10.85 11.46 3.56
C ASP A 183 11.98 11.05 2.60
N GLY A 184 11.66 10.44 1.47
CA GLY A 184 12.65 10.10 0.42
C GLY A 184 13.75 9.13 0.87
N ASP A 185 13.48 8.36 1.91
CA ASP A 185 14.42 7.48 2.61
C ASP A 185 14.47 6.06 2.01
N ILE A 186 13.78 5.82 0.89
CA ILE A 186 13.72 4.52 0.22
C ILE A 186 14.00 4.66 -1.29
N ILE A 187 14.83 3.78 -1.82
CA ILE A 187 15.04 3.58 -3.26
C ILE A 187 14.67 2.14 -3.62
N VAL A 188 13.63 2.00 -4.43
CA VAL A 188 13.12 0.71 -4.91
C VAL A 188 13.48 0.55 -6.39
N PRO A 189 14.28 -0.45 -6.77
CA PRO A 189 14.56 -0.67 -8.18
C PRO A 189 13.37 -1.38 -8.82
N GLN A 190 12.87 -0.85 -9.93
CA GLN A 190 11.72 -1.38 -10.63
C GLN A 190 12.04 -1.55 -12.11
N ARG A 191 12.31 -2.80 -12.52
CA ARG A 191 12.80 -3.13 -13.87
C ARG A 191 14.05 -2.28 -14.20
N GLY A 192 13.98 -1.43 -15.23
CA GLY A 192 15.06 -0.54 -15.65
C GLY A 192 15.03 0.87 -15.01
N LEU A 193 14.21 1.07 -13.98
CA LEU A 193 14.06 2.34 -13.27
C LEU A 193 14.44 2.19 -11.80
N SER A 194 14.69 3.32 -11.14
CA SER A 194 14.76 3.43 -9.68
C SER A 194 13.68 4.38 -9.20
N VAL A 195 12.86 3.94 -8.25
CA VAL A 195 11.79 4.75 -7.66
C VAL A 195 12.24 5.21 -6.28
N VAL A 196 12.39 6.51 -6.11
CA VAL A 196 12.69 7.13 -4.82
C VAL A 196 11.39 7.57 -4.18
N GLY A 197 11.21 7.25 -2.91
CA GLY A 197 10.00 7.59 -2.19
C GLY A 197 10.20 7.55 -0.68
N THR A 198 9.29 8.14 0.08
CA THR A 198 8.17 9.00 -0.36
C THR A 198 8.06 10.19 0.57
N SER A 199 7.49 11.28 0.09
CA SER A 199 7.09 12.39 0.95
C SER A 199 5.74 12.13 1.65
N SER A 200 5.29 13.02 2.52
CA SER A 200 3.89 13.03 3.02
C SER A 200 3.35 14.41 3.37
N TRP A 201 2.08 14.67 3.06
CA TRP A 201 1.27 15.77 3.61
C TRP A 201 -0.18 15.28 3.81
N THR A 202 -1.10 16.14 4.24
CA THR A 202 -2.52 15.78 4.40
C THR A 202 -3.41 16.68 3.58
N VAL A 203 -4.51 16.13 3.06
CA VAL A 203 -5.53 16.84 2.29
C VAL A 203 -6.92 16.45 2.80
N ASP A 204 -7.92 17.29 2.55
CA ASP A 204 -9.31 17.00 2.90
C ASP A 204 -10.00 16.11 1.86
N ASP A 205 -9.73 16.36 0.57
CA ASP A 205 -10.26 15.58 -0.55
C ASP A 205 -9.17 14.66 -1.12
N PRO A 206 -9.36 13.32 -1.14
CA PRO A 206 -8.40 12.41 -1.77
C PRO A 206 -8.19 12.63 -3.27
N ASP A 207 -9.08 13.35 -3.96
CA ASP A 207 -8.92 13.74 -5.36
C ASP A 207 -8.03 14.99 -5.54
N ASP A 208 -7.74 15.73 -4.46
CA ASP A 208 -6.82 16.88 -4.46
C ASP A 208 -5.36 16.42 -4.40
N LEU A 209 -4.91 15.80 -5.51
CA LEU A 209 -3.55 15.29 -5.67
C LEU A 209 -2.73 16.23 -6.54
N GLY A 210 -1.74 16.87 -5.91
CA GLY A 210 -0.65 17.56 -6.60
C GLY A 210 0.65 16.75 -6.63
N VAL A 211 1.61 17.21 -7.42
CA VAL A 211 3.02 16.77 -7.35
C VAL A 211 3.88 18.00 -7.04
N PRO A 212 3.99 18.41 -5.77
CA PRO A 212 4.72 19.62 -5.41
C PRO A 212 6.21 19.52 -5.75
N GLU A 213 6.77 20.56 -6.36
CA GLU A 213 8.17 20.54 -6.83
C GLU A 213 9.18 20.43 -5.69
N ASP A 214 8.89 21.02 -4.53
CA ASP A 214 9.71 20.92 -3.33
C ASP A 214 9.73 19.49 -2.77
N HIS A 215 8.61 18.78 -2.85
CA HIS A 215 8.54 17.35 -2.51
C HIS A 215 9.36 16.51 -3.50
N VAL A 216 9.33 16.81 -4.80
CA VAL A 216 10.18 16.16 -5.81
C VAL A 216 11.66 16.42 -5.53
N ARG A 217 12.03 17.68 -5.24
CA ARG A 217 13.40 18.07 -4.87
C ARG A 217 13.89 17.29 -3.65
N LYS A 218 13.04 17.15 -2.64
CA LYS A 218 13.34 16.35 -1.44
C LYS A 218 13.64 14.89 -1.76
N MET A 219 12.97 14.29 -2.76
CA MET A 219 13.29 12.92 -3.18
C MET A 219 14.71 12.83 -3.79
N TYR A 220 15.13 13.82 -4.58
CA TYR A 220 16.52 13.88 -5.05
C TYR A 220 17.52 14.05 -3.91
N GLU A 221 17.26 14.99 -3.00
CA GLU A 221 18.14 15.31 -1.87
C GLU A 221 18.33 14.11 -0.93
N GLU A 222 17.25 13.45 -0.52
CA GLU A 222 17.32 12.32 0.41
C GLU A 222 17.80 11.03 -0.28
N GLY A 223 17.33 10.77 -1.51
CA GLY A 223 17.80 9.62 -2.29
C GLY A 223 19.31 9.69 -2.58
N ALA A 224 19.86 10.89 -2.82
CA ALA A 224 21.29 11.10 -3.03
C ALA A 224 22.14 10.76 -1.79
N LYS A 225 21.57 10.79 -0.58
CA LYS A 225 22.27 10.36 0.63
C LYS A 225 22.50 8.85 0.64
N LEU A 226 21.60 8.06 0.06
CA LEU A 226 21.75 6.62 -0.09
C LEU A 226 22.59 6.25 -1.32
N VAL A 227 22.29 6.86 -2.47
CA VAL A 227 22.95 6.59 -3.75
C VAL A 227 23.29 7.92 -4.42
N PRO A 228 24.55 8.41 -4.39
CA PRO A 228 24.92 9.73 -4.88
C PRO A 228 24.49 10.01 -6.34
N ALA A 229 24.45 8.96 -7.18
CA ALA A 229 24.01 9.06 -8.57
C ALA A 229 22.57 9.57 -8.75
N VAL A 230 21.72 9.44 -7.72
CA VAL A 230 20.34 9.98 -7.73
C VAL A 230 20.33 11.47 -8.05
N ALA A 231 21.27 12.26 -7.52
CA ALA A 231 21.33 13.72 -7.69
C ALA A 231 21.43 14.18 -9.16
N HIS A 232 21.86 13.29 -10.05
CA HIS A 232 22.10 13.58 -11.47
C HIS A 232 21.28 12.69 -12.41
N ALA A 233 20.45 11.80 -11.86
CA ALA A 233 19.67 10.87 -12.65
C ALA A 233 18.52 11.60 -13.38
N GLU A 234 18.25 11.20 -14.62
CA GLU A 234 17.17 11.79 -15.40
C GLU A 234 15.80 11.39 -14.84
N GLN A 235 14.94 12.36 -14.59
CA GLN A 235 13.55 12.11 -14.21
C GLN A 235 12.78 11.40 -15.34
N ARG A 236 12.21 10.24 -15.04
CA ARG A 236 11.26 9.56 -15.94
C ARG A 236 9.81 10.00 -15.68
N ALA A 237 9.43 10.13 -14.41
CA ALA A 237 8.10 10.53 -13.97
C ALA A 237 8.11 10.88 -12.49
N ALA A 238 7.15 11.70 -12.05
CA ALA A 238 6.81 11.89 -10.66
C ALA A 238 5.28 11.80 -10.52
N TRP A 239 4.80 11.21 -9.44
CA TRP A 239 3.37 11.08 -9.17
C TRP A 239 3.11 11.10 -7.67
N SER A 240 1.86 11.34 -7.28
CA SER A 240 1.43 11.23 -5.90
C SER A 240 0.29 10.21 -5.75
N ALA A 241 0.16 9.66 -4.56
CA ALA A 241 -0.96 8.79 -4.18
C ALA A 241 -1.32 9.02 -2.71
N ALA A 242 -2.63 9.09 -2.42
CA ALA A 242 -3.14 9.25 -1.07
C ALA A 242 -3.16 7.92 -0.30
N ARG A 243 -2.71 7.97 0.96
CA ARG A 243 -2.85 6.89 1.94
C ARG A 243 -4.14 7.08 2.73
N PRO A 244 -4.92 6.02 2.96
CA PRO A 244 -6.10 6.07 3.83
C PRO A 244 -5.69 5.93 5.29
N LEU A 245 -5.28 7.02 5.94
CA LEU A 245 -4.88 6.94 7.35
C LEU A 245 -6.12 6.96 8.23
N ILE A 246 -6.18 6.04 9.19
CA ILE A 246 -7.27 5.99 10.17
C ILE A 246 -6.86 6.84 11.36
N GLY A 247 -7.65 7.85 11.71
CA GLY A 247 -7.42 8.64 12.91
C GLY A 247 -8.38 9.81 13.08
N SER A 248 -8.51 10.26 14.33
CA SER A 248 -9.39 11.36 14.73
C SER A 248 -8.90 12.68 14.13
N ARG A 249 -9.82 13.53 13.65
CA ARG A 249 -9.47 14.90 13.21
C ARG A 249 -8.85 15.67 14.38
N GLY A 250 -7.57 16.05 14.28
CA GLY A 250 -6.88 16.92 15.25
C GLY A 250 -5.66 16.34 15.98
N GLU A 251 -5.30 15.06 15.80
CA GLU A 251 -4.25 14.41 16.60
C GLU A 251 -2.83 14.44 16.01
N ALA A 252 -2.62 14.96 14.80
CA ALA A 252 -1.29 14.96 14.17
C ALA A 252 -1.04 16.16 13.24
N GLU A 253 0.09 16.84 13.41
CA GLU A 253 0.57 17.89 12.48
C GLU A 253 1.08 17.29 11.16
N THR A 254 1.52 16.04 11.17
CA THR A 254 1.99 15.31 9.98
C THR A 254 1.23 14.00 9.77
N GLY A 255 0.97 13.62 8.51
CA GLY A 255 0.27 12.36 8.19
C GLY A 255 1.01 11.08 8.61
N ARG A 256 2.24 11.16 9.15
CA ARG A 256 3.04 9.99 9.50
C ARG A 256 2.73 9.43 10.89
N GLU A 257 2.20 10.28 11.77
CA GLU A 257 1.88 9.94 13.16
C GLU A 257 0.57 9.17 13.29
N LEU A 258 -0.28 9.18 12.25
CA LEU A 258 -1.54 8.44 12.23
C LEU A 258 -1.33 6.95 11.99
N SER A 259 -2.20 6.13 12.57
CA SER A 259 -2.08 4.68 12.56
C SER A 259 -2.11 4.12 11.13
N ARG A 260 -1.09 3.35 10.77
CA ARG A 260 -1.02 2.55 9.54
C ARG A 260 -1.64 1.15 9.70
N THR A 261 -2.45 0.94 10.74
CA THR A 261 -3.26 -0.27 10.89
C THR A 261 -4.39 -0.27 9.86
N PHE A 262 -5.02 -1.42 9.66
CA PHE A 262 -6.28 -1.52 8.93
C PHE A 262 -7.40 -1.85 9.90
N LYS A 263 -8.64 -1.57 9.49
CA LYS A 263 -9.82 -1.90 10.26
C LYS A 263 -10.96 -2.30 9.34
N THR A 264 -11.67 -3.36 9.72
CA THR A 264 -12.98 -3.71 9.19
C THR A 264 -14.03 -3.14 10.14
N PHE A 265 -14.95 -2.33 9.63
CA PHE A 265 -16.09 -1.78 10.35
C PHE A 265 -17.34 -2.57 9.95
N ASP A 266 -17.91 -3.31 10.90
CA ASP A 266 -19.26 -3.85 10.75
C ASP A 266 -20.27 -2.82 11.27
N HIS A 267 -20.83 -2.05 10.35
CA HIS A 267 -21.71 -0.93 10.65
C HIS A 267 -23.04 -1.35 11.29
N ALA A 268 -23.43 -2.62 11.19
CA ALA A 268 -24.59 -3.13 11.92
C ALA A 268 -24.36 -3.02 13.43
N THR A 269 -23.15 -3.41 13.85
CA THR A 269 -22.76 -3.43 15.25
C THR A 269 -22.28 -2.08 15.76
N SER A 270 -21.54 -1.31 14.95
CA SER A 270 -20.97 -0.03 15.39
C SER A 270 -21.94 1.13 15.25
N ASP A 271 -22.81 1.10 14.23
CA ASP A 271 -23.63 2.24 13.84
C ASP A 271 -25.12 1.90 13.69
N GLY A 272 -25.52 0.63 13.83
CA GLY A 272 -26.90 0.19 13.57
C GLY A 272 -27.32 0.36 12.11
N VAL A 273 -26.38 0.19 11.16
CA VAL A 273 -26.64 0.17 9.71
C VAL A 273 -26.37 -1.21 9.15
N GLU A 274 -27.41 -1.92 8.75
CA GLU A 274 -27.34 -3.29 8.23
C GLU A 274 -26.90 -3.34 6.76
N GLY A 275 -26.39 -4.49 6.33
CA GLY A 275 -25.98 -4.72 4.95
C GLY A 275 -24.73 -3.95 4.50
N PHE A 276 -24.03 -3.24 5.40
CA PHE A 276 -22.88 -2.40 5.07
C PHE A 276 -21.63 -2.70 5.89
N VAL A 277 -20.49 -2.86 5.21
CA VAL A 277 -19.19 -3.12 5.82
C VAL A 277 -18.15 -2.21 5.18
N THR A 278 -17.28 -1.58 5.97
CA THR A 278 -16.14 -0.80 5.44
C THR A 278 -14.81 -1.47 5.79
N ILE A 279 -13.90 -1.58 4.83
CA ILE A 279 -12.50 -1.99 5.04
C ILE A 279 -11.57 -0.91 4.50
N THR A 280 -10.69 -0.42 5.36
CA THR A 280 -9.78 0.68 5.03
C THR A 280 -8.49 0.63 5.86
N GLY A 281 -7.54 1.51 5.54
CA GLY A 281 -6.19 1.52 6.11
C GLY A 281 -5.27 0.45 5.51
N GLY A 282 -4.29 0.02 6.30
CA GLY A 282 -3.37 -1.06 5.93
C GLY A 282 -2.36 -0.70 4.84
N LYS A 283 -1.82 -1.75 4.20
CA LYS A 283 -0.72 -1.66 3.22
C LYS A 283 -0.96 -2.65 2.09
N GLY A 284 -0.32 -2.40 0.94
CA GLY A 284 -0.29 -3.39 -0.15
C GLY A 284 0.27 -4.75 0.30
N THR A 285 1.17 -4.79 1.29
CA THR A 285 1.69 -6.04 1.84
C THR A 285 0.72 -6.78 2.75
N THR A 286 -0.37 -6.16 3.22
CA THR A 286 -1.36 -6.77 4.12
C THR A 286 -2.73 -6.96 3.47
N LEU A 287 -2.87 -6.64 2.18
CA LEU A 287 -4.17 -6.59 1.51
C LEU A 287 -4.93 -7.93 1.54
N ARG A 288 -4.22 -9.07 1.53
CA ARG A 288 -4.86 -10.40 1.56
C ARG A 288 -5.44 -10.68 2.95
N GLY A 289 -4.66 -10.48 4.01
CA GLY A 289 -5.16 -10.57 5.39
C GLY A 289 -6.31 -9.60 5.68
N MET A 290 -6.26 -8.38 5.13
CA MET A 290 -7.38 -7.43 5.18
C MET A 290 -8.64 -7.99 4.52
N ALA A 291 -8.50 -8.55 3.31
CA ALA A 291 -9.61 -9.14 2.57
C ALA A 291 -10.18 -10.38 3.28
N GLU A 292 -9.34 -11.21 3.90
CA GLU A 292 -9.78 -12.36 4.71
C GLU A 292 -10.64 -11.92 5.90
N LEU A 293 -10.20 -10.90 6.65
CA LEU A 293 -10.97 -10.39 7.78
C LEU A 293 -12.31 -9.78 7.34
N CYS A 294 -12.31 -9.00 6.24
CA CYS A 294 -13.54 -8.48 5.67
C CYS A 294 -14.47 -9.59 5.17
N ALA A 295 -13.93 -10.60 4.48
CA ALA A 295 -14.70 -11.72 3.97
C ALA A 295 -15.34 -12.54 5.10
N ASN A 296 -14.64 -12.74 6.23
CA ASN A 296 -15.21 -13.44 7.39
C ASN A 296 -16.43 -12.71 7.97
N VAL A 297 -16.41 -11.37 8.03
CA VAL A 297 -17.57 -10.57 8.45
C VAL A 297 -18.74 -10.75 7.47
N VAL A 298 -18.46 -10.66 6.16
CA VAL A 298 -19.48 -10.84 5.12
C VAL A 298 -20.08 -12.25 5.16
N CYS A 299 -19.26 -13.29 5.28
CA CYS A 299 -19.71 -14.68 5.41
C CYS A 299 -20.60 -14.87 6.64
N GLY A 300 -20.22 -14.28 7.79
CA GLY A 300 -21.04 -14.32 9.00
C GLY A 300 -22.43 -13.70 8.79
N LYS A 301 -22.51 -12.56 8.09
CA LYS A 301 -23.81 -11.92 7.74
C LYS A 301 -24.66 -12.76 6.80
N LEU A 302 -24.03 -13.49 5.87
CA LEU A 302 -24.72 -14.34 4.90
C LEU A 302 -25.01 -15.76 5.44
N GLY A 303 -24.61 -16.08 6.68
CA GLY A 303 -24.74 -17.42 7.25
C GLY A 303 -23.89 -18.48 6.53
N ILE A 304 -22.78 -18.06 5.90
CA ILE A 304 -21.88 -18.95 5.17
C ILE A 304 -20.75 -19.40 6.11
N GLU A 305 -20.71 -20.70 6.39
CA GLU A 305 -19.61 -21.32 7.12
C GLU A 305 -18.59 -21.90 6.13
N ALA A 306 -17.48 -21.20 5.93
CA ALA A 306 -16.39 -21.65 5.07
C ALA A 306 -15.04 -21.17 5.60
N GLU A 307 -14.03 -22.05 5.50
CA GLU A 307 -12.65 -21.68 5.83
C GLU A 307 -12.02 -20.86 4.70
N CYS A 308 -11.29 -19.80 5.06
CA CYS A 308 -10.59 -18.97 4.10
C CYS A 308 -9.34 -19.67 3.57
N ARG A 309 -9.34 -20.00 2.27
CA ARG A 309 -8.21 -20.69 1.61
C ARG A 309 -7.20 -19.74 0.96
N THR A 310 -7.39 -18.43 1.08
CA THR A 310 -6.62 -17.42 0.32
C THR A 310 -5.12 -17.39 0.68
N ARG A 311 -4.73 -17.97 1.82
CA ARG A 311 -3.32 -18.14 2.20
C ARG A 311 -2.58 -19.13 1.29
N GLU A 312 -3.29 -20.05 0.65
CA GLU A 312 -2.72 -21.16 -0.12
C GLU A 312 -3.12 -21.13 -1.60
N THR A 313 -4.22 -20.46 -1.95
CA THR A 313 -4.68 -20.33 -3.33
C THR A 313 -3.71 -19.52 -4.17
N VAL A 314 -2.98 -20.18 -5.06
CA VAL A 314 -2.17 -19.51 -6.08
C VAL A 314 -3.10 -18.80 -7.07
N LEU A 315 -2.90 -17.50 -7.24
CA LEU A 315 -3.72 -16.66 -8.12
C LEU A 315 -3.33 -16.87 -9.58
N LEU A 316 -4.32 -16.75 -10.46
CA LEU A 316 -4.14 -16.74 -11.90
C LEU A 316 -3.17 -15.64 -12.34
N PRO A 317 -2.47 -15.82 -13.48
CA PRO A 317 -1.61 -14.79 -14.03
C PRO A 317 -2.44 -13.54 -14.37
N HIS A 318 -1.82 -12.36 -14.23
CA HIS A 318 -2.45 -11.08 -14.54
C HIS A 318 -3.04 -11.00 -15.97
N THR A 319 -2.46 -11.75 -16.92
CA THR A 319 -2.95 -11.83 -18.31
C THR A 319 -4.31 -12.51 -18.43
N ALA A 320 -4.67 -13.41 -17.51
CA ALA A 320 -5.96 -14.09 -17.51
C ALA A 320 -7.13 -13.15 -17.20
N TYR A 321 -6.88 -11.93 -16.71
CA TYR A 321 -7.91 -10.91 -16.57
C TYR A 321 -8.51 -10.51 -17.93
N TYR A 322 -7.68 -10.48 -18.97
CA TYR A 322 -8.04 -10.05 -20.32
C TYR A 322 -8.53 -11.18 -21.23
N ALA A 323 -8.43 -12.44 -20.78
CA ALA A 323 -9.04 -13.59 -21.44
C ALA A 323 -10.55 -13.65 -21.11
#